data_AF-A0A4W3GFR2-F1
#
_entry.id   AF-A0A4W3GFR2-F1
#
_cell.length_a   1.000
_cell.length_b   1.000
_cell.length_c   1.000
_cell.angle_alpha   90.00
_cell.angle_beta   90.00
_cell.angle_gamma   90.00
#
_symmetry.space_group_name_H-M   'P 1'
#
loop_
_entity.id
_entity.type
_entity.pdbx_description
1 polymer ?
#
loop_
_entity_poly.entity_id
_entity_poly.type
_entity_poly.pdbx_seq_one_letter_code
_entity_poly.pdbx_strand_id
1 'polypeptide(L)'
;MPPKRKSASSATKGKKVKVEPAEDSFKTAVKALKAAPKEERKAKIDAHCTLLSEPNAELYADYDCMLNQTNIGNNNNKFYIIQLIEFDGSYFCFNRWGRVGEVGQFKLNTFCTLEDAMKDFEKKFKDKTKNDWAKRDSFVAHSGKYTMIDVQHDGEEQTVVKTDIVDGIVKKQVKPCTLDSVTQSLITLIFSHDMFREQMQTMNIDVKKMPLGKLSKQQIAKGFEVLEEIEKAQKSAQNKNQLEKLSSKFYTSIPHNFGRMRPPVIDTPELVQAKKDMLLVLADIELAQSLQAGKEKNVVTDIEEVPHPLDEDYQLLKCKLSVLLQNSEEFKIIKKYVDMTGPKSLKILHIWQVDREGEDDRFENHSNIENRRLLWHGTNIAVVAAILKTGLRIMPHSGGRVGSGIYFASENSKSAGYVGCARNSICIMFLNEVALGKEYIINKDDCSLKVAPEGFDCVVARGYTEPDPSQDKELVLDGKKVMVPQGKPKKMKEYNNSRFSQSEYVIYKESQARIRDSVSVSDLC
;
A
#
# COMPACT_ATOMS: atom_id res chain seq x y z
N MET A 1 55.15 43.92 29.95
CA MET A 1 55.25 45.20 29.20
C MET A 1 56.38 45.06 28.20
N PRO A 2 56.33 45.66 26.99
CA PRO A 2 55.26 45.76 26.01
C PRO A 2 55.79 45.20 24.63
N PRO A 3 55.42 45.64 23.41
CA PRO A 3 54.48 44.89 22.57
C PRO A 3 54.80 44.80 21.04
N LYS A 4 53.90 44.10 20.31
CA LYS A 4 53.43 44.31 18.90
C LYS A 4 54.42 44.24 17.72
N ARG A 5 54.16 43.30 16.79
CA ARG A 5 53.65 43.60 15.42
C ARG A 5 53.08 42.36 14.70
N LYS A 6 52.10 42.63 13.84
CA LYS A 6 51.19 41.74 13.09
C LYS A 6 51.88 41.07 11.88
N SER A 7 51.41 39.89 11.49
CA SER A 7 51.26 39.51 10.08
C SER A 7 49.91 38.78 9.86
N ALA A 8 49.36 39.00 8.67
CA ALA A 8 47.97 38.75 8.30
C ALA A 8 47.70 37.28 7.95
N SER A 9 46.54 36.76 8.35
CA SER A 9 45.93 35.59 7.73
C SER A 9 44.58 35.96 7.13
N SER A 10 44.41 35.58 5.86
CA SER A 10 43.25 35.79 5.03
C SER A 10 42.02 35.07 5.59
N ALA A 11 40.97 35.85 5.85
CA ALA A 11 39.65 35.34 6.20
C ALA A 11 38.93 34.80 4.96
N THR A 12 38.96 33.49 4.75
CA THR A 12 37.97 32.81 3.90
C THR A 12 36.77 32.47 4.78
N LYS A 13 35.70 33.27 4.68
CA LYS A 13 34.40 32.99 5.31
C LYS A 13 33.85 31.69 4.74
N GLY A 14 34.10 30.57 5.42
CA GLY A 14 33.34 29.34 5.24
C GLY A 14 31.88 29.61 5.62
N LYS A 15 30.99 29.54 4.62
CA LYS A 15 29.54 29.48 4.83
C LYS A 15 29.27 28.27 5.73
N LYS A 16 28.93 28.51 7.00
CA LYS A 16 28.30 27.50 7.84
C LYS A 16 26.98 27.12 7.16
N VAL A 17 26.97 25.97 6.49
CA VAL A 17 25.73 25.33 6.07
C VAL A 17 25.02 24.96 7.37
N LYS A 18 23.96 25.71 7.66
CA LYS A 18 23.04 25.41 8.73
C LYS A 18 22.34 24.13 8.30
N VAL A 19 22.73 22.99 8.87
CA VAL A 19 21.97 21.75 8.74
C VAL A 19 20.66 22.00 9.49
N GLU A 20 19.61 22.32 8.74
CA GLU A 20 18.27 22.31 9.28
C GLU A 20 17.93 20.88 9.70
N PRO A 21 17.39 20.65 10.89
CA PRO A 21 16.94 19.32 11.28
C PRO A 21 15.85 18.91 10.29
N ALA A 22 15.98 17.71 9.73
CA ALA A 22 14.99 17.13 8.83
C ALA A 22 13.60 17.30 9.46
N GLU A 23 12.77 18.16 8.86
CA GLU A 23 11.37 18.26 9.23
C GLU A 23 10.76 16.86 9.16
N ASP A 24 10.07 16.49 10.23
CA ASP A 24 9.45 15.20 10.46
C ASP A 24 8.72 14.73 9.18
N SER A 25 9.31 13.75 8.46
CA SER A 25 8.81 13.24 7.17
C SER A 25 7.33 12.84 7.23
N PHE A 26 6.87 12.52 8.45
CA PHE A 26 5.49 12.34 8.85
C PHE A 26 4.56 13.53 8.54
N LYS A 27 4.88 14.75 8.99
CA LYS A 27 4.04 15.93 8.74
C LYS A 27 3.93 16.21 7.25
N THR A 28 5.02 15.98 6.51
CA THR A 28 5.08 16.21 5.06
C THR A 28 4.21 15.21 4.30
N ALA A 29 4.21 13.93 4.66
CA ALA A 29 3.41 12.92 3.99
C ALA A 29 1.92 12.97 4.36
N VAL A 30 1.56 13.22 5.62
CA VAL A 30 0.17 13.50 6.00
C VAL A 30 -0.33 14.75 5.31
N LYS A 31 0.51 15.79 5.20
CA LYS A 31 0.18 17.00 4.44
C LYS A 31 0.04 16.70 2.95
N ALA A 32 0.86 15.82 2.36
CA ALA A 32 0.73 15.40 0.96
C ALA A 32 -0.55 14.58 0.70
N LEU A 33 -0.92 13.65 1.59
CA LEU A 33 -2.17 12.90 1.51
C LEU A 33 -3.39 13.80 1.72
N LYS A 34 -3.31 14.81 2.59
CA LYS A 34 -4.37 15.80 2.82
C LYS A 34 -4.48 16.83 1.69
N ALA A 35 -3.37 17.17 1.04
CA ALA A 35 -3.32 18.11 -0.09
C ALA A 35 -3.69 17.47 -1.43
N ALA A 36 -3.85 16.14 -1.48
CA ALA A 36 -4.34 15.45 -2.66
C ALA A 36 -5.74 16.00 -3.03
N PRO A 37 -6.00 16.33 -4.31
CA PRO A 37 -7.31 16.81 -4.75
C PRO A 37 -8.41 15.82 -4.37
N LYS A 38 -9.56 16.32 -3.91
CA LYS A 38 -10.77 15.50 -3.83
C LYS A 38 -11.26 15.30 -5.27
N GLU A 39 -11.04 14.13 -5.85
CA GLU A 39 -11.67 13.77 -7.12
C GLU A 39 -13.18 13.56 -6.91
N GLU A 40 -13.99 14.46 -7.44
CA GLU A 40 -15.45 14.33 -7.45
C GLU A 40 -15.88 13.36 -8.55
N ARG A 41 -16.16 12.12 -8.17
CA ARG A 41 -16.80 11.14 -9.06
C ARG A 41 -18.24 10.92 -8.61
N LYS A 42 -19.17 10.81 -9.57
CA LYS A 42 -20.60 10.64 -9.29
C LYS A 42 -20.85 9.35 -8.50
N ALA A 43 -21.57 9.49 -7.40
CA ALA A 43 -21.96 8.36 -6.58
C ALA A 43 -22.96 7.44 -7.30
N LYS A 44 -22.98 6.16 -6.93
CA LYS A 44 -23.94 5.16 -7.42
C LYS A 44 -24.96 4.84 -6.34
N ILE A 45 -26.21 4.60 -6.74
CA ILE A 45 -27.27 4.10 -5.88
C ILE A 45 -26.82 2.79 -5.21
N ASP A 46 -27.15 2.62 -3.93
CA ASP A 46 -26.79 1.42 -3.17
C ASP A 46 -27.37 0.16 -3.82
N ALA A 47 -26.55 -0.90 -3.88
CA ALA A 47 -26.90 -2.18 -4.52
C ALA A 47 -28.18 -2.85 -3.99
N HIS A 48 -28.62 -2.48 -2.78
CA HIS A 48 -29.84 -3.01 -2.16
C HIS A 48 -31.06 -2.08 -2.29
N CYS A 49 -30.92 -0.94 -2.97
CA CYS A 49 -32.05 -0.10 -3.29
C CYS A 49 -32.80 -0.68 -4.50
N THR A 50 -34.12 -0.82 -4.39
CA THR A 50 -34.95 -1.34 -5.48
C THR A 50 -34.93 -0.45 -6.72
N LEU A 51 -34.65 0.85 -6.55
CA LEU A 51 -34.55 1.82 -7.64
C LEU A 51 -33.26 1.70 -8.46
N LEU A 52 -32.28 0.89 -8.04
CA LEU A 52 -31.04 0.69 -8.81
C LEU A 52 -31.30 0.10 -10.20
N SER A 53 -32.32 -0.76 -10.33
CA SER A 53 -32.68 -1.39 -11.59
C SER A 53 -33.38 -0.42 -12.56
N GLU A 54 -33.74 0.78 -12.10
CA GLU A 54 -34.47 1.75 -12.91
C GLU A 54 -33.49 2.63 -13.71
N PRO A 55 -33.63 2.71 -15.04
CA PRO A 55 -32.62 3.32 -15.92
C PRO A 55 -32.48 4.85 -15.75
N ASN A 56 -33.44 5.51 -15.11
CA ASN A 56 -33.47 6.96 -14.91
C ASN A 56 -33.36 7.36 -13.42
N ALA A 57 -33.09 6.41 -12.52
CA ALA A 57 -32.88 6.74 -11.12
C ALA A 57 -31.44 7.21 -10.91
N GLU A 58 -31.26 8.40 -10.35
CA GLU A 58 -29.93 8.93 -10.04
C GLU A 58 -29.86 9.54 -8.64
N LEU A 59 -28.65 9.64 -8.10
CA LEU A 59 -28.45 10.34 -6.83
C LEU A 59 -28.57 11.84 -7.05
N TYR A 60 -29.32 12.48 -6.17
CA TYR A 60 -29.51 13.92 -6.23
C TYR A 60 -28.27 14.66 -5.70
N ALA A 61 -27.58 15.36 -6.60
CA ALA A 61 -26.37 16.13 -6.31
C ALA A 61 -25.34 15.34 -5.48
N ASP A 62 -24.94 15.84 -4.33
CA ASP A 62 -23.95 15.24 -3.43
C ASP A 62 -24.57 14.58 -2.19
N TYR A 63 -25.90 14.41 -2.15
CA TYR A 63 -26.65 13.84 -1.02
C TYR A 63 -26.47 12.31 -0.93
N ASP A 64 -25.23 11.89 -0.70
CA ASP A 64 -24.81 10.52 -0.36
C ASP A 64 -23.84 10.58 0.81
N CYS A 65 -24.08 9.77 1.85
CA CYS A 65 -23.08 9.61 2.88
C CYS A 65 -23.04 8.21 3.47
N MET A 66 -21.83 7.83 3.83
CA MET A 66 -21.52 6.61 4.55
C MET A 66 -20.96 6.93 5.92
N LEU A 67 -21.60 6.39 6.94
CA LEU A 67 -21.28 6.62 8.33
C LEU A 67 -20.85 5.30 8.99
N ASN A 68 -19.85 5.37 9.86
CA ASN A 68 -19.37 4.22 10.63
C ASN A 68 -19.29 4.56 12.12
N GLN A 69 -19.47 3.53 12.96
CA GLN A 69 -19.34 3.64 14.41
C GLN A 69 -18.84 2.32 14.99
N THR A 70 -17.69 2.36 15.64
CA THR A 70 -17.20 1.26 16.47
C THR A 70 -17.10 1.68 17.92
N ASN A 71 -17.58 0.82 18.82
CA ASN A 71 -17.37 0.91 20.26
C ASN A 71 -17.10 -0.51 20.77
N ILE A 72 -15.84 -0.76 21.12
CA ILE A 72 -15.36 -2.08 21.55
C ILE A 72 -16.05 -2.51 22.85
N GLY A 73 -16.16 -1.63 23.85
CA GLY A 73 -16.83 -1.89 25.13
C GLY A 73 -18.21 -2.50 24.99
N ASN A 74 -19.03 -1.95 24.09
CA ASN A 74 -20.40 -2.40 23.86
C ASN A 74 -20.54 -3.40 22.68
N ASN A 75 -19.43 -3.91 22.14
CA ASN A 75 -19.39 -4.74 20.91
C ASN A 75 -20.23 -4.15 19.76
N ASN A 76 -20.21 -2.82 19.62
CA ASN A 76 -20.84 -2.14 18.50
C ASN A 76 -19.82 -1.98 17.38
N ASN A 77 -20.17 -2.43 16.19
CA ASN A 77 -19.43 -2.18 14.96
C ASN A 77 -20.45 -2.01 13.84
N LYS A 78 -20.89 -0.77 13.60
CA LYS A 78 -22.12 -0.46 12.88
C LYS A 78 -21.88 0.52 11.75
N PHE A 79 -22.52 0.30 10.61
CA PHE A 79 -22.57 1.26 9.51
C PHE A 79 -23.97 1.88 9.38
N TYR A 80 -24.03 3.04 8.72
CA TYR A 80 -25.27 3.69 8.27
C TYR A 80 -25.01 4.37 6.92
N ILE A 81 -25.87 4.14 5.94
CA ILE A 81 -25.83 4.77 4.62
C ILE A 81 -27.10 5.60 4.46
N ILE A 82 -26.96 6.80 3.91
CA ILE A 82 -28.06 7.72 3.60
C ILE A 82 -27.86 8.20 2.17
N GLN A 83 -28.86 8.01 1.31
CA GLN A 83 -28.84 8.44 -0.09
C GLN A 83 -30.14 9.14 -0.44
N LEU A 84 -30.05 10.27 -1.13
CA LEU A 84 -31.19 10.95 -1.76
C LEU A 84 -31.19 10.62 -3.26
N ILE A 85 -32.29 10.06 -3.74
CA ILE A 85 -32.45 9.56 -5.11
C ILE A 85 -33.58 10.34 -5.77
N GLU A 86 -33.37 10.76 -7.01
CA GLU A 86 -34.39 11.30 -7.89
C GLU A 86 -34.77 10.26 -8.93
N PHE A 87 -36.07 10.03 -9.11
CA PHE A 87 -36.60 9.14 -10.13
C PHE A 87 -37.98 9.62 -10.57
N ASP A 88 -38.14 9.87 -11.88
CA ASP A 88 -39.41 10.25 -12.52
C ASP A 88 -40.13 11.42 -11.83
N GLY A 89 -39.39 12.48 -11.51
CA GLY A 89 -39.91 13.68 -10.84
C GLY A 89 -40.32 13.48 -9.37
N SER A 90 -40.05 12.30 -8.80
CA SER A 90 -40.24 11.98 -7.38
C SER A 90 -38.90 11.83 -6.66
N TYR A 91 -38.89 12.09 -5.36
CA TYR A 91 -37.67 12.05 -4.54
C TYR A 91 -37.75 10.97 -3.47
N PHE A 92 -36.65 10.27 -3.24
CA PHE A 92 -36.60 9.14 -2.33
C PHE A 92 -35.39 9.22 -1.40
N CYS A 93 -35.60 9.09 -0.09
CA CYS A 93 -34.51 8.92 0.87
C CYS A 93 -34.32 7.45 1.21
N PHE A 94 -33.22 6.87 0.74
CA PHE A 94 -32.81 5.52 1.08
C PHE A 94 -31.88 5.53 2.29
N ASN A 95 -32.21 4.72 3.29
CA ASN A 95 -31.41 4.51 4.49
C ASN A 95 -31.08 3.03 4.62
N ARG A 96 -29.80 2.68 4.86
CA ARG A 96 -29.39 1.30 5.14
C ARG A 96 -28.45 1.23 6.32
N TRP A 97 -28.70 0.34 7.27
CA TRP A 97 -27.90 0.25 8.50
C TRP A 97 -27.76 -1.19 8.98
N GLY A 98 -26.68 -1.48 9.68
CA GLY A 98 -26.44 -2.81 10.19
C GLY A 98 -25.08 -2.94 10.84
N ARG A 99 -24.70 -4.18 11.15
CA ARG A 99 -23.35 -4.51 11.59
C ARG A 99 -22.41 -4.52 10.38
N VAL A 100 -21.21 -3.97 10.53
CA VAL A 100 -20.15 -4.02 9.50
C VAL A 100 -19.87 -5.48 9.12
N GLY A 101 -19.80 -5.77 7.82
CA GLY A 101 -19.73 -7.11 7.23
C GLY A 101 -21.09 -7.71 6.83
N GLU A 102 -22.20 -7.21 7.37
CA GLU A 102 -23.55 -7.72 7.09
C GLU A 102 -24.34 -6.81 6.14
N VAL A 103 -25.39 -7.36 5.51
CA VAL A 103 -26.25 -6.60 4.59
C VAL A 103 -27.00 -5.48 5.31
N GLY A 104 -27.45 -5.74 6.54
CA GLY A 104 -28.23 -4.82 7.35
C GLY A 104 -29.72 -4.77 6.98
N GLN A 105 -30.42 -3.83 7.60
CA GLN A 105 -31.80 -3.44 7.28
C GLN A 105 -31.78 -2.17 6.43
N PHE A 106 -32.84 -1.95 5.65
CA PHE A 106 -32.99 -0.74 4.87
C PHE A 106 -34.42 -0.19 4.96
N LYS A 107 -34.56 1.09 4.61
CA LYS A 107 -35.83 1.79 4.49
C LYS A 107 -35.75 2.81 3.35
N LEU A 108 -36.75 2.79 2.48
CA LEU A 108 -36.95 3.80 1.44
C LEU A 108 -38.16 4.66 1.84
N ASN A 109 -37.96 5.97 1.95
CA ASN A 109 -39.04 6.95 2.14
C ASN A 109 -39.25 7.69 0.81
N THR A 110 -40.51 7.94 0.44
CA THR A 110 -40.88 8.68 -0.78
C THR A 110 -41.40 10.06 -0.42
N PHE A 111 -41.07 11.06 -1.25
CA PHE A 111 -41.44 12.46 -1.08
C PHE A 111 -41.90 13.05 -2.41
N CYS A 112 -42.89 13.93 -2.35
CA CYS A 112 -43.43 14.63 -3.53
C CYS A 112 -42.66 15.92 -3.86
N THR A 113 -41.85 16.43 -2.94
CA THR A 113 -41.06 17.67 -3.10
C THR A 113 -39.61 17.41 -2.74
N LEU A 114 -38.71 18.09 -3.45
CA LEU A 114 -37.28 18.00 -3.21
C LEU A 114 -36.92 18.53 -1.81
N GLU A 115 -37.55 19.63 -1.39
CA GLU A 115 -37.24 20.28 -0.10
C GLU A 115 -37.53 19.36 1.08
N ASP A 116 -38.62 18.58 1.02
CA ASP A 116 -38.95 17.67 2.11
C ASP A 116 -38.03 16.45 2.15
N ALA A 117 -37.58 15.98 0.99
CA ALA A 117 -36.61 14.91 0.89
C ALA A 117 -35.23 15.35 1.42
N MET A 118 -34.75 16.54 1.02
CA MET A 118 -33.52 17.13 1.55
C MET A 118 -33.60 17.31 3.08
N LYS A 119 -34.74 17.80 3.61
CA LYS A 119 -34.93 17.92 5.07
C LYS A 119 -34.89 16.57 5.78
N ASP A 120 -35.48 15.50 5.22
CA ASP A 120 -35.41 14.16 5.84
C ASP A 120 -33.96 13.65 5.87
N PHE A 121 -33.23 13.80 4.76
CA PHE A 121 -31.82 13.45 4.68
C PHE A 121 -31.00 14.19 5.74
N GLU A 122 -31.08 15.53 5.78
CA GLU A 122 -30.29 16.37 6.69
C GLU A 122 -30.65 16.12 8.15
N LYS A 123 -31.94 15.93 8.44
CA LYS A 123 -32.41 15.55 9.78
C LYS A 123 -31.83 14.20 10.19
N LYS A 124 -31.80 13.22 9.29
CA LYS A 124 -31.22 11.91 9.57
C LYS A 124 -29.72 12.00 9.82
N PHE A 125 -29.01 12.71 8.94
CA PHE A 125 -27.57 12.95 9.07
C PHE A 125 -27.25 13.59 10.42
N LYS A 126 -27.97 14.65 10.79
CA LYS A 126 -27.79 15.35 12.07
C LYS A 126 -28.13 14.49 13.29
N ASP A 127 -29.18 13.68 13.23
CA ASP A 127 -29.50 12.72 14.31
C ASP A 127 -28.35 11.72 14.53
N LYS A 128 -27.77 11.18 13.46
CA LYS A 128 -26.72 10.15 13.53
C LYS A 128 -25.34 10.71 13.86
N THR A 129 -25.03 11.93 13.45
CA THR A 129 -23.67 12.49 13.55
C THR A 129 -23.55 13.67 14.52
N LYS A 130 -24.66 14.35 14.87
CA LYS A 130 -24.71 15.68 15.50
C LYS A 130 -24.09 16.82 14.69
N ASN A 131 -23.81 16.60 13.41
CA ASN A 131 -23.27 17.62 12.50
C ASN A 131 -24.36 18.10 11.53
N ASP A 132 -24.25 19.33 11.05
CA ASP A 132 -25.11 19.85 9.96
C ASP A 132 -24.53 19.44 8.60
N TRP A 133 -25.37 18.95 7.69
CA TRP A 133 -24.94 18.48 6.36
C TRP A 133 -24.21 19.57 5.55
N ALA A 134 -24.72 20.81 5.60
CA ALA A 134 -24.10 21.96 4.95
C ALA A 134 -22.68 22.28 5.46
N LYS A 135 -22.31 21.80 6.65
CA LYS A 135 -20.99 22.01 7.28
C LYS A 135 -20.16 20.72 7.36
N ARG A 136 -20.47 19.74 6.51
CA ARG A 136 -19.80 18.42 6.52
C ARG A 136 -18.29 18.48 6.28
N ASP A 137 -17.78 19.48 5.57
CA ASP A 137 -16.32 19.67 5.42
C ASP A 137 -15.61 20.03 6.75
N SER A 138 -16.34 20.54 7.73
CA SER A 138 -15.87 20.82 9.09
C SER A 138 -16.40 19.79 10.10
N PHE A 139 -16.50 18.53 9.69
CA PHE A 139 -17.05 17.44 10.51
C PHE A 139 -16.30 17.27 11.84
N VAL A 140 -17.06 17.19 12.94
CA VAL A 140 -16.52 16.88 14.28
C VAL A 140 -17.09 15.56 14.79
N ALA A 141 -16.21 14.61 15.11
CA ALA A 141 -16.61 13.34 15.69
C ALA A 141 -17.11 13.54 17.14
N HIS A 142 -18.31 13.05 17.43
CA HIS A 142 -18.90 13.09 18.78
C HIS A 142 -18.94 11.71 19.42
N SER A 143 -18.64 11.64 20.72
CA SER A 143 -18.70 10.39 21.49
C SER A 143 -20.08 9.73 21.38
N GLY A 144 -20.09 8.44 21.07
CA GLY A 144 -21.31 7.64 20.93
C GLY A 144 -22.14 7.97 19.68
N LYS A 145 -21.62 8.76 18.74
CA LYS A 145 -22.26 9.05 17.44
C LYS A 145 -21.46 8.46 16.28
N TYR A 146 -22.07 8.46 15.10
CA TYR A 146 -21.41 7.96 13.90
C TYR A 146 -20.43 9.01 13.35
N THR A 147 -19.37 8.53 12.68
CA THR A 147 -18.39 9.34 11.97
C THR A 147 -18.55 9.14 10.47
N MET A 148 -18.44 10.21 9.69
CA MET A 148 -18.49 10.14 8.23
C MET A 148 -17.19 9.56 7.66
N ILE A 149 -17.31 8.67 6.69
CA ILE A 149 -16.20 8.10 5.93
C ILE A 149 -16.18 8.77 4.57
N ASP A 150 -15.04 9.36 4.21
CA ASP A 150 -14.84 9.98 2.90
C ASP A 150 -14.70 8.90 1.85
N VAL A 151 -15.74 8.76 1.04
CA VAL A 151 -15.91 7.73 0.03
C VAL A 151 -15.70 8.36 -1.35
N GLN A 152 -14.73 7.85 -2.11
CA GLN A 152 -14.53 8.19 -3.53
C GLN A 152 -15.31 7.21 -4.43
N HIS A 153 -16.13 7.64 -5.37
CA HIS A 153 -16.98 6.70 -6.10
C HIS A 153 -16.33 6.16 -7.38
N ASP A 154 -16.32 4.83 -7.55
CA ASP A 154 -15.91 4.20 -8.80
C ASP A 154 -17.02 4.23 -9.84
N GLY A 155 -16.68 4.75 -11.02
CA GLY A 155 -17.29 4.28 -12.26
C GLY A 155 -16.68 2.92 -12.61
N GLU A 156 -17.25 1.82 -12.09
CA GLU A 156 -17.02 0.51 -12.70
C GLU A 156 -17.53 0.57 -14.15
N GLU A 157 -16.67 0.88 -15.11
CA GLU A 157 -16.78 0.33 -16.46
C GLU A 157 -16.09 -1.03 -16.39
N GLN A 158 -16.89 -2.06 -16.11
CA GLN A 158 -16.52 -3.41 -16.49
C GLN A 158 -16.23 -3.40 -17.99
N THR A 159 -14.96 -3.38 -18.38
CA THR A 159 -14.51 -3.75 -19.73
C THR A 159 -14.71 -5.26 -19.89
N VAL A 160 -15.96 -5.72 -19.80
CA VAL A 160 -16.34 -6.99 -20.41
C VAL A 160 -16.49 -6.64 -21.88
N VAL A 161 -15.45 -6.91 -22.66
CA VAL A 161 -15.60 -7.04 -24.11
C VAL A 161 -16.50 -8.24 -24.34
N LYS A 162 -17.81 -8.05 -24.20
CA LYS A 162 -18.79 -8.92 -24.83
C LYS A 162 -18.67 -8.60 -26.31
N THR A 163 -17.96 -9.44 -27.03
CA THR A 163 -18.27 -9.63 -28.44
C THR A 163 -19.72 -10.08 -28.48
N ASP A 164 -20.62 -9.22 -28.94
CA ASP A 164 -21.64 -9.60 -29.92
C ASP A 164 -22.31 -8.36 -30.55
N ILE A 165 -22.69 -8.59 -31.80
CA ILE A 165 -23.27 -7.70 -32.79
C ILE A 165 -24.58 -7.05 -32.26
N VAL A 166 -24.73 -5.73 -32.43
CA VAL A 166 -25.81 -5.01 -33.18
C VAL A 166 -25.84 -3.52 -32.73
N ASP A 167 -25.79 -2.65 -33.74
CA ASP A 167 -26.15 -1.23 -33.87
C ASP A 167 -25.58 -0.15 -32.93
N GLY A 168 -24.67 0.68 -33.50
CA GLY A 168 -24.60 2.10 -33.19
C GLY A 168 -23.32 2.66 -32.54
N ILE A 169 -22.25 1.88 -32.35
CA ILE A 169 -21.00 2.37 -31.75
C ILE A 169 -19.84 2.24 -32.74
N VAL A 170 -19.09 3.33 -32.89
CA VAL A 170 -17.83 3.40 -33.66
C VAL A 170 -16.95 2.19 -33.32
N LYS A 171 -16.70 1.31 -34.31
CA LYS A 171 -15.81 0.15 -34.15
C LYS A 171 -14.39 0.65 -33.92
N LYS A 172 -13.95 0.74 -32.67
CA LYS A 172 -12.53 0.89 -32.34
C LYS A 172 -11.80 -0.39 -32.78
N GLN A 173 -10.83 -0.29 -33.68
CA GLN A 173 -9.94 -1.42 -33.95
C GLN A 173 -8.89 -1.48 -32.85
N VAL A 174 -8.92 -2.57 -32.07
CA VAL A 174 -7.96 -2.81 -30.99
C VAL A 174 -6.77 -3.56 -31.58
N LYS A 175 -5.55 -3.04 -31.36
CA LYS A 175 -4.32 -3.70 -31.80
C LYS A 175 -4.11 -5.02 -31.04
N PRO A 176 -3.44 -6.03 -31.65
CA PRO A 176 -2.99 -7.20 -30.93
C PRO A 176 -2.07 -6.81 -29.77
N CYS A 177 -2.16 -7.52 -28.65
CA CYS A 177 -1.30 -7.31 -27.49
C CYS A 177 0.17 -7.54 -27.85
N THR A 178 1.04 -6.61 -27.47
CA THR A 178 2.48 -6.71 -27.75
C THR A 178 3.24 -7.55 -26.73
N LEU A 179 2.66 -7.77 -25.56
CA LEU A 179 3.25 -8.52 -24.45
C LEU A 179 3.23 -10.03 -24.72
N ASP A 180 4.24 -10.74 -24.22
CA ASP A 180 4.22 -12.20 -24.18
C ASP A 180 3.15 -12.73 -23.22
N SER A 181 2.70 -13.97 -23.39
CA SER A 181 1.58 -14.55 -22.62
C SER A 181 1.84 -14.63 -21.11
N VAL A 182 3.11 -14.79 -20.71
CA VAL A 182 3.52 -14.87 -19.32
C VAL A 182 3.40 -13.48 -18.67
N THR A 183 3.86 -12.44 -19.37
CA THR A 183 3.71 -11.05 -18.92
C THR A 183 2.25 -10.59 -18.95
N GLN A 184 1.44 -10.98 -19.95
CA GLN A 184 0.00 -10.71 -19.96
C GLN A 184 -0.71 -11.25 -18.70
N SER A 185 -0.35 -12.46 -18.29
CA SER A 185 -0.90 -13.09 -17.09
C SER A 185 -0.52 -12.34 -15.82
N LEU A 186 0.73 -11.84 -15.73
CA LEU A 186 1.18 -11.01 -14.63
C LEU A 186 0.43 -9.68 -14.56
N ILE A 187 0.32 -8.94 -15.67
CA ILE A 187 -0.38 -7.65 -15.73
C ILE A 187 -1.85 -7.81 -15.36
N THR A 188 -2.51 -8.83 -15.88
CA THR A 188 -3.90 -9.17 -15.51
C THR A 188 -4.03 -9.43 -14.01
N LEU A 189 -3.06 -10.12 -13.41
CA LEU A 189 -3.09 -10.46 -11.99
C LEU A 189 -2.90 -9.23 -11.09
N ILE A 190 -1.86 -8.42 -11.35
CA ILE A 190 -1.49 -7.30 -10.45
C ILE A 190 -2.44 -6.10 -10.54
N PHE A 191 -3.25 -6.03 -11.60
CA PHE A 191 -4.30 -5.03 -11.79
C PHE A 191 -5.73 -5.59 -11.59
N SER A 192 -5.85 -6.83 -11.10
CA SER A 192 -7.16 -7.46 -10.87
C SER A 192 -7.88 -6.83 -9.67
N HIS A 193 -9.08 -6.30 -9.91
CA HIS A 193 -9.98 -5.86 -8.84
C HIS A 193 -10.35 -7.01 -7.89
N ASP A 194 -10.54 -8.22 -8.40
CA ASP A 194 -10.84 -9.36 -7.54
C ASP A 194 -9.66 -9.69 -6.62
N MET A 195 -8.43 -9.64 -7.13
CA MET A 195 -7.22 -9.83 -6.33
C MET A 195 -7.13 -8.78 -5.22
N PHE A 196 -7.33 -7.49 -5.52
CA PHE A 196 -7.28 -6.46 -4.48
C PHE A 196 -8.40 -6.64 -3.45
N ARG A 197 -9.61 -7.01 -3.89
CA ARG A 197 -10.75 -7.29 -3.01
C ARG A 197 -10.42 -8.45 -2.06
N GLU A 198 -9.81 -9.51 -2.57
CA GLU A 198 -9.39 -10.67 -1.78
C GLU A 198 -8.30 -10.29 -0.76
N GLN A 199 -7.28 -9.52 -1.14
CA GLN A 199 -6.24 -9.06 -0.21
C GLN A 199 -6.79 -8.15 0.89
N MET A 200 -7.76 -7.29 0.59
CA MET A 200 -8.43 -6.51 1.63
C MET A 200 -9.21 -7.40 2.61
N GLN A 201 -9.86 -8.45 2.13
CA GLN A 201 -10.59 -9.38 3.00
C GLN A 201 -9.67 -10.14 3.96
N THR A 202 -8.47 -10.56 3.53
CA THR A 202 -7.51 -11.24 4.43
C THR A 202 -7.04 -10.32 5.56
N MET A 203 -7.05 -9.00 5.32
CA MET A 203 -6.77 -7.95 6.32
C MET A 203 -7.99 -7.60 7.21
N ASN A 204 -9.12 -8.32 7.07
CA ASN A 204 -10.40 -8.07 7.74
C ASN A 204 -11.03 -6.72 7.41
N ILE A 205 -10.74 -6.17 6.23
CA ILE A 205 -11.36 -4.93 5.73
C ILE A 205 -12.74 -5.25 5.14
N ASP A 206 -13.74 -4.44 5.46
CA ASP A 206 -15.08 -4.60 4.88
C ASP A 206 -15.12 -4.03 3.46
N VAL A 207 -14.79 -4.87 2.48
CA VAL A 207 -14.74 -4.49 1.06
C VAL A 207 -16.10 -4.13 0.45
N LYS A 208 -17.22 -4.54 1.06
CA LYS A 208 -18.56 -4.14 0.57
C LYS A 208 -18.85 -2.69 0.92
N LYS A 209 -18.29 -2.27 2.05
CA LYS A 209 -18.45 -0.94 2.63
C LYS A 209 -17.32 0.00 2.21
N MET A 210 -16.17 -0.56 1.90
CA MET A 210 -15.03 0.11 1.26
C MET A 210 -14.61 -0.65 0.01
N PRO A 211 -15.39 -0.60 -1.08
CA PRO A 211 -14.93 -1.06 -2.38
C PRO A 211 -13.72 -0.24 -2.85
N LEU A 212 -13.01 -0.79 -3.84
CA LEU A 212 -11.60 -0.52 -4.09
C LEU A 212 -11.23 0.93 -4.41
N GLY A 213 -12.11 1.71 -5.02
CA GLY A 213 -11.87 3.15 -5.21
C GLY A 213 -12.61 4.04 -4.23
N LYS A 214 -13.22 3.49 -3.15
CA LYS A 214 -13.86 4.27 -2.07
C LYS A 214 -12.91 4.70 -0.96
N LEU A 215 -11.69 4.18 -0.89
CA LEU A 215 -10.75 4.53 0.17
C LEU A 215 -9.94 5.78 -0.21
N SER A 216 -10.34 6.95 0.31
CA SER A 216 -9.57 8.18 0.05
C SER A 216 -8.23 8.17 0.77
N LYS A 217 -7.21 8.79 0.14
CA LYS A 217 -5.91 9.13 0.78
C LYS A 217 -6.07 9.81 2.14
N GLN A 218 -7.11 10.62 2.29
CA GLN A 218 -7.44 11.31 3.54
C GLN A 218 -7.89 10.34 4.63
N GLN A 219 -8.66 9.30 4.28
CA GLN A 219 -9.11 8.28 5.24
C GLN A 219 -7.94 7.42 5.72
N ILE A 220 -7.02 7.05 4.83
CA ILE A 220 -5.80 6.33 5.18
C ILE A 220 -4.94 7.16 6.13
N ALA A 221 -4.77 8.46 5.83
CA ALA A 221 -4.04 9.39 6.71
C ALA A 221 -4.67 9.49 8.10
N LYS A 222 -6.00 9.61 8.21
CA LYS A 222 -6.73 9.56 9.49
C LYS A 222 -6.44 8.25 10.24
N GLY A 223 -6.39 7.12 9.53
CA GLY A 223 -6.03 5.82 10.10
C GLY A 223 -4.65 5.82 10.76
N PHE A 224 -3.64 6.35 10.07
CA PHE A 224 -2.28 6.47 10.60
C PHE A 224 -2.20 7.39 11.83
N GLU A 225 -2.86 8.55 11.79
CA GLU A 225 -2.92 9.48 12.93
C GLU A 225 -3.43 8.78 14.20
N VAL A 226 -4.48 7.95 14.08
CA VAL A 226 -5.01 7.21 15.23
C VAL A 226 -4.03 6.13 15.71
N LEU A 227 -3.33 5.43 14.82
CA LEU A 227 -2.31 4.45 15.21
C LEU A 227 -1.14 5.10 15.96
N GLU A 228 -0.76 6.33 15.62
CA GLU A 228 0.23 7.08 16.39
C GLU A 228 -0.27 7.51 17.77
N GLU A 229 -1.54 7.91 17.88
CA GLU A 229 -2.15 8.17 19.18
C GLU A 229 -2.12 6.90 20.06
N ILE A 230 -2.38 5.72 19.47
CA ILE A 230 -2.29 4.43 20.16
C ILE A 230 -0.84 4.15 20.61
N GLU A 231 0.14 4.33 19.73
CA GLU A 231 1.55 4.08 20.05
C GLU A 231 2.05 5.01 21.18
N LYS A 232 1.64 6.29 21.17
CA LYS A 232 1.93 7.24 22.25
C LYS A 232 1.29 6.81 23.56
N ALA A 233 0.04 6.36 23.53
CA ALA A 233 -0.68 5.88 24.71
C ALA A 233 -0.09 4.59 25.30
N GLN A 234 0.49 3.72 24.46
CA GLN A 234 1.22 2.53 24.93
C GLN A 234 2.48 2.89 25.72
N LYS A 235 3.16 3.99 25.37
CA LYS A 235 4.39 4.46 26.03
C LYS A 235 4.14 5.19 27.35
N SER A 236 3.00 5.88 27.52
CA SER A 236 2.73 6.81 28.63
C SER A 236 2.02 6.20 29.85
N ALA A 237 2.28 4.92 30.17
CA ALA A 237 1.53 4.05 31.09
C ALA A 237 0.21 3.52 30.50
N GLN A 238 0.14 2.20 30.32
CA GLN A 238 -0.91 1.44 29.64
C GLN A 238 -2.30 1.62 30.29
N ASN A 239 -3.00 2.71 29.97
CA ASN A 239 -4.39 2.86 30.33
C ASN A 239 -5.25 2.04 29.36
N LYS A 240 -5.64 0.83 29.78
CA LYS A 240 -6.48 -0.09 28.98
C LYS A 240 -7.75 0.57 28.45
N ASN A 241 -8.39 1.45 29.22
CA ASN A 241 -9.59 2.17 28.79
C ASN A 241 -9.29 3.19 27.69
N GLN A 242 -8.11 3.81 27.71
CA GLN A 242 -7.68 4.73 26.65
C GLN A 242 -7.35 3.96 25.37
N LEU A 243 -6.65 2.84 25.46
CA LEU A 243 -6.34 1.97 24.32
C LEU A 243 -7.62 1.42 23.68
N GLU A 244 -8.62 1.03 24.47
CA GLU A 244 -9.92 0.58 23.95
C GLU A 244 -10.66 1.69 23.19
N LYS A 245 -10.64 2.93 23.71
CA LYS A 245 -11.24 4.09 23.03
C LYS A 245 -10.53 4.43 21.73
N LEU A 246 -9.20 4.43 21.73
CA LEU A 246 -8.41 4.70 20.53
C LEU A 246 -8.54 3.58 19.49
N SER A 247 -8.58 2.33 19.92
CA SER A 247 -8.86 1.18 19.04
C SER A 247 -10.26 1.30 18.42
N SER A 248 -11.27 1.73 19.21
CA SER A 248 -12.61 2.03 18.69
C SER A 248 -12.58 3.17 17.66
N LYS A 249 -11.79 4.22 17.88
CA LYS A 249 -11.58 5.32 16.92
C LYS A 249 -10.92 4.83 15.63
N PHE A 250 -9.95 3.91 15.73
CA PHE A 250 -9.29 3.31 14.57
C PHE A 250 -10.27 2.52 13.71
N TYR A 251 -11.02 1.58 14.30
CA TYR A 251 -12.01 0.79 13.55
C TYR A 251 -13.21 1.59 13.06
N THR A 252 -13.51 2.72 13.72
CA THR A 252 -14.48 3.69 13.22
C THR A 252 -13.96 4.34 11.94
N SER A 253 -12.67 4.70 11.90
CA SER A 253 -12.04 5.32 10.73
C SER A 253 -11.78 4.31 9.61
N ILE A 254 -11.37 3.10 9.94
CA ILE A 254 -11.06 2.05 8.98
C ILE A 254 -12.02 0.88 9.25
N PRO A 255 -13.19 0.82 8.58
CA PRO A 255 -14.19 -0.20 8.82
C PRO A 255 -13.64 -1.64 8.67
N HIS A 256 -13.67 -2.39 9.76
CA HIS A 256 -13.25 -3.80 9.76
C HIS A 256 -14.44 -4.73 9.94
N ASN A 257 -14.40 -5.88 9.27
CA ASN A 257 -15.36 -6.95 9.47
C ASN A 257 -14.79 -7.96 10.49
N PHE A 258 -15.40 -8.01 11.68
CA PHE A 258 -15.07 -8.97 12.74
C PHE A 258 -16.14 -10.06 12.92
N GLY A 259 -17.06 -10.20 11.96
CA GLY A 259 -18.26 -11.00 12.15
C GLY A 259 -18.98 -10.59 13.43
N ARG A 260 -19.50 -11.54 14.21
CA ARG A 260 -20.18 -11.29 15.50
C ARG A 260 -19.24 -11.12 16.70
N MET A 261 -17.93 -11.28 16.50
CA MET A 261 -16.95 -11.14 17.57
C MET A 261 -16.73 -9.68 17.96
N ARG A 262 -16.33 -9.48 19.22
CA ARG A 262 -15.88 -8.16 19.71
C ARG A 262 -14.62 -7.75 18.94
N PRO A 263 -14.54 -6.53 18.39
CA PRO A 263 -13.30 -6.05 17.78
C PRO A 263 -12.15 -6.08 18.81
N PRO A 264 -10.96 -6.56 18.43
CA PRO A 264 -9.83 -6.69 19.35
C PRO A 264 -9.28 -5.32 19.75
N VAL A 265 -8.70 -5.20 20.94
CA VAL A 265 -8.00 -3.97 21.34
C VAL A 265 -6.59 -3.99 20.75
N ILE A 266 -6.14 -2.85 20.23
CA ILE A 266 -4.78 -2.65 19.72
C ILE A 266 -3.91 -2.20 20.89
N ASP A 267 -3.36 -3.17 21.64
CA ASP A 267 -2.64 -2.93 22.91
C ASP A 267 -1.18 -3.39 22.93
N THR A 268 -0.72 -4.08 21.89
CA THR A 268 0.70 -4.45 21.72
C THR A 268 1.38 -3.69 20.59
N PRO A 269 2.71 -3.48 20.65
CA PRO A 269 3.47 -2.88 19.55
C PRO A 269 3.34 -3.67 18.23
N GLU A 270 3.27 -5.00 18.32
CA GLU A 270 3.15 -5.89 17.16
C GLU A 270 1.81 -5.68 16.43
N LEU A 271 0.72 -5.53 17.19
CA LEU A 271 -0.60 -5.22 16.61
C LEU A 271 -0.63 -3.83 15.97
N VAL A 272 0.03 -2.84 16.59
CA VAL A 272 0.15 -1.49 15.99
C VAL A 272 0.90 -1.59 14.66
N GLN A 273 2.03 -2.28 14.63
CA GLN A 273 2.82 -2.44 13.40
C GLN A 273 2.02 -3.18 12.32
N ALA A 274 1.35 -4.29 12.66
CA ALA A 274 0.50 -5.02 11.72
C ALA A 274 -0.63 -4.15 11.13
N LYS A 275 -1.19 -3.21 11.90
CA LYS A 275 -2.18 -2.24 11.39
C LYS A 275 -1.55 -1.13 10.55
N LYS A 276 -0.32 -0.70 10.83
CA LYS A 276 0.43 0.21 9.96
C LYS A 276 0.72 -0.45 8.62
N ASP A 277 1.21 -1.70 8.63
CA ASP A 277 1.51 -2.47 7.43
C ASP A 277 0.25 -2.66 6.56
N MET A 278 -0.90 -2.95 7.19
CA MET A 278 -2.19 -2.97 6.49
C MET A 278 -2.49 -1.63 5.79
N LEU A 279 -2.36 -0.50 6.48
CA LEU A 279 -2.65 0.81 5.87
C LEU A 279 -1.71 1.14 4.72
N LEU A 280 -0.45 0.67 4.79
CA LEU A 280 0.51 0.80 3.69
C LEU A 280 0.06 -0.01 2.47
N VAL A 281 -0.37 -1.26 2.66
CA VAL A 281 -0.95 -2.07 1.57
C VAL A 281 -2.17 -1.38 0.96
N LEU A 282 -3.07 -0.84 1.79
CA LEU A 282 -4.24 -0.11 1.31
C LEU A 282 -3.87 1.15 0.50
N ALA A 283 -2.83 1.88 0.89
CA ALA A 283 -2.34 3.03 0.15
C ALA A 283 -1.80 2.64 -1.24
N ASP A 284 -1.17 1.48 -1.33
CA ASP A 284 -0.62 0.97 -2.60
C ASP A 284 -1.70 0.41 -3.52
N ILE A 285 -2.77 -0.17 -2.95
CA ILE A 285 -3.98 -0.52 -3.70
C ILE A 285 -4.61 0.75 -4.29
N GLU A 286 -4.77 1.82 -3.49
CA GLU A 286 -5.31 3.10 -3.95
C GLU A 286 -4.45 3.73 -5.06
N LEU A 287 -3.12 3.64 -4.94
CA LEU A 287 -2.20 4.07 -6.00
C LEU A 287 -2.43 3.28 -7.28
N ALA A 288 -2.49 1.94 -7.20
CA ALA A 288 -2.70 1.09 -8.36
C ALA A 288 -4.04 1.38 -9.07
N GLN A 289 -5.11 1.59 -8.29
CA GLN A 289 -6.42 1.99 -8.81
C GLN A 289 -6.38 3.36 -9.47
N SER A 290 -5.69 4.33 -8.86
CA SER A 290 -5.50 5.67 -9.42
C SER A 290 -4.73 5.64 -10.75
N LEU A 291 -3.74 4.75 -10.88
CA LEU A 291 -3.01 4.56 -12.15
C LEU A 291 -3.97 4.11 -13.26
N GLN A 292 -4.83 3.12 -12.99
CA GLN A 292 -5.80 2.63 -13.99
C GLN A 292 -6.87 3.66 -14.33
N ALA A 293 -7.30 4.48 -13.37
CA ALA A 293 -8.30 5.51 -13.60
C ALA A 293 -7.74 6.73 -14.36
N GLY A 294 -6.43 6.98 -14.27
CA GLY A 294 -5.73 8.04 -14.98
C GLY A 294 -5.43 7.74 -16.45
N LYS A 295 -5.91 6.60 -17.00
CA LYS A 295 -5.86 6.34 -18.45
C LYS A 295 -6.50 7.52 -19.17
N GLU A 296 -5.74 8.19 -20.03
CA GLU A 296 -6.27 9.27 -20.85
C GLU A 296 -7.46 8.72 -21.65
N LYS A 297 -8.65 9.23 -21.35
CA LYS A 297 -9.81 9.03 -22.22
C LYS A 297 -9.50 9.82 -23.48
N ASN A 298 -8.78 9.22 -24.43
CA ASN A 298 -8.61 9.80 -25.75
C ASN A 298 -10.00 10.16 -26.28
N VAL A 299 -10.28 11.47 -26.32
CA VAL A 299 -11.52 12.01 -26.86
C VAL A 299 -11.53 11.64 -28.33
N VAL A 300 -12.43 10.73 -28.67
CA VAL A 300 -12.48 10.09 -29.97
C VAL A 300 -12.91 11.11 -31.03
N THR A 301 -12.02 11.44 -31.95
CA THR A 301 -12.35 11.92 -33.28
C THR A 301 -11.82 10.90 -34.29
N ASP A 302 -12.74 10.31 -35.07
CA ASP A 302 -12.55 9.46 -36.26
C ASP A 302 -11.48 8.34 -36.22
N ILE A 303 -11.98 7.09 -36.14
CA ILE A 303 -11.31 5.80 -36.45
C ILE A 303 -9.78 5.79 -36.19
N GLU A 304 -9.38 5.89 -34.93
CA GLU A 304 -8.01 5.57 -34.52
C GLU A 304 -7.93 4.15 -33.95
N GLU A 305 -6.93 3.39 -34.42
CA GLU A 305 -6.56 2.12 -33.83
C GLU A 305 -6.09 2.34 -32.38
N VAL A 306 -6.74 1.72 -31.42
CA VAL A 306 -6.38 1.85 -30.00
C VAL A 306 -5.45 0.72 -29.57
N PRO A 307 -4.50 0.97 -28.65
CA PRO A 307 -3.67 -0.08 -28.07
C PRO A 307 -4.49 -1.17 -27.37
N HIS A 308 -3.88 -2.35 -27.18
CA HIS A 308 -4.51 -3.38 -26.36
C HIS A 308 -4.59 -2.92 -24.89
N PRO A 309 -5.68 -3.19 -24.14
CA PRO A 309 -5.84 -2.72 -22.76
C PRO A 309 -4.70 -3.13 -21.81
N LEU A 310 -4.15 -4.35 -22.00
CA LEU A 310 -2.99 -4.82 -21.24
C LEU A 310 -1.70 -4.07 -21.59
N ASP A 311 -1.54 -3.63 -22.84
CA ASP A 311 -0.40 -2.79 -23.21
C ASP A 311 -0.50 -1.42 -22.51
N GLU A 312 -1.71 -0.85 -22.41
CA GLU A 312 -1.95 0.38 -21.64
C GLU A 312 -1.63 0.20 -20.15
N ASP A 313 -2.15 -0.86 -19.52
CA ASP A 313 -1.87 -1.18 -18.11
C ASP A 313 -0.37 -1.39 -17.86
N TYR A 314 0.31 -2.06 -18.79
CA TYR A 314 1.75 -2.25 -18.72
C TYR A 314 2.52 -0.93 -18.84
N GLN A 315 2.14 -0.05 -19.76
CA GLN A 315 2.76 1.27 -19.92
C GLN A 315 2.58 2.15 -18.68
N LEU A 316 1.47 2.02 -17.96
CA LEU A 316 1.25 2.72 -16.70
C LEU A 316 2.32 2.39 -15.65
N LEU A 317 2.93 1.19 -15.68
CA LEU A 317 3.99 0.81 -14.76
C LEU A 317 5.29 1.59 -14.98
N LYS A 318 5.55 2.11 -16.20
CA LYS A 318 6.85 2.72 -16.55
C LYS A 318 8.03 1.82 -16.17
N CYS A 319 7.87 0.53 -16.43
CA CYS A 319 8.80 -0.52 -16.04
C CYS A 319 8.85 -1.56 -17.13
N LYS A 320 10.05 -1.81 -17.66
CA LYS A 320 10.29 -2.87 -18.62
C LYS A 320 10.44 -4.19 -17.87
N LEU A 321 9.68 -5.19 -18.30
CA LEU A 321 9.77 -6.57 -17.81
C LEU A 321 10.25 -7.47 -18.94
N SER A 322 11.22 -8.32 -18.67
CA SER A 322 11.76 -9.27 -19.66
C SER A 322 11.86 -10.66 -19.06
N VAL A 323 11.09 -11.61 -19.59
CA VAL A 323 11.05 -12.99 -19.07
C VAL A 323 12.41 -13.66 -19.25
N LEU A 324 12.95 -14.19 -18.15
CA LEU A 324 14.20 -14.96 -18.19
C LEU A 324 13.94 -16.38 -18.73
N LEU A 325 14.76 -16.78 -19.70
CA LEU A 325 14.77 -18.14 -20.21
C LEU A 325 15.29 -19.11 -19.15
N GLN A 326 14.62 -20.24 -18.96
CA GLN A 326 14.99 -21.24 -17.94
C GLN A 326 16.43 -21.77 -18.06
N ASN A 327 16.98 -21.76 -19.27
CA ASN A 327 18.34 -22.23 -19.55
C ASN A 327 19.42 -21.15 -19.33
N SER A 328 19.04 -19.90 -19.08
CA SER A 328 19.98 -18.81 -18.86
C SER A 328 20.79 -19.03 -17.57
N GLU A 329 22.00 -18.48 -17.54
CA GLU A 329 22.85 -18.59 -16.36
C GLU A 329 22.26 -17.85 -15.15
N GLU A 330 21.65 -16.69 -15.39
CA GLU A 330 20.96 -15.90 -14.39
C GLU A 330 19.78 -16.66 -13.75
N PHE A 331 18.95 -17.32 -14.56
CA PHE A 331 17.86 -18.15 -14.07
C PHE A 331 18.36 -19.27 -13.15
N LYS A 332 19.45 -19.95 -13.54
CA LYS A 332 20.05 -21.03 -12.72
C LYS A 332 20.57 -20.53 -11.38
N ILE A 333 21.16 -19.32 -11.36
CA ILE A 333 21.67 -18.70 -10.13
C ILE A 333 20.53 -18.33 -9.19
N ILE A 334 19.47 -17.71 -9.70
CA ILE A 334 18.29 -17.35 -8.90
C ILE A 334 17.59 -18.60 -8.41
N LYS A 335 17.39 -19.60 -9.28
CA LYS A 335 16.81 -20.90 -8.89
C LYS A 335 17.61 -21.55 -7.77
N LYS A 336 18.94 -21.61 -7.89
CA LYS A 336 19.79 -22.16 -6.84
C LYS A 336 19.69 -21.34 -5.54
N TYR A 337 19.57 -20.02 -5.64
CA TYR A 337 19.39 -19.17 -4.46
C TYR A 337 18.08 -19.49 -3.71
N VAL A 338 16.98 -19.64 -4.44
CA VAL A 338 15.67 -20.08 -3.91
C VAL A 338 15.78 -21.47 -3.30
N ASP A 339 16.32 -22.46 -4.03
CA ASP A 339 16.42 -23.85 -3.58
C ASP A 339 17.24 -24.00 -2.28
N MET A 340 18.23 -23.14 -2.08
CA MET A 340 19.16 -23.22 -0.94
C MET A 340 18.67 -22.46 0.29
N THR A 341 17.86 -21.42 0.12
CA THR A 341 17.48 -20.50 1.21
C THR A 341 15.97 -20.35 1.45
N GLY A 342 15.16 -20.91 0.56
CA GLY A 342 13.70 -20.89 0.61
C GLY A 342 13.09 -22.14 1.23
N PRO A 343 11.77 -22.14 1.45
CA PRO A 343 11.01 -23.34 1.82
C PRO A 343 11.10 -24.39 0.72
N LYS A 344 11.19 -25.69 1.08
CA LYS A 344 11.27 -26.78 0.11
C LYS A 344 10.01 -26.94 -0.77
N SER A 345 8.87 -26.42 -0.32
CA SER A 345 7.60 -26.47 -1.06
C SER A 345 7.55 -25.46 -2.19
N LEU A 346 8.34 -24.39 -2.12
CA LEU A 346 8.26 -23.24 -3.00
C LEU A 346 8.68 -23.62 -4.42
N LYS A 347 7.84 -23.30 -5.40
CA LYS A 347 8.12 -23.53 -6.83
C LYS A 347 8.21 -22.21 -7.56
N ILE A 348 9.27 -22.04 -8.35
CA ILE A 348 9.41 -20.91 -9.28
C ILE A 348 8.55 -21.19 -10.50
N LEU A 349 7.67 -20.24 -10.83
CA LEU A 349 6.89 -20.27 -12.07
C LEU A 349 7.63 -19.52 -13.18
N HIS A 350 7.91 -18.23 -12.93
CA HIS A 350 8.50 -17.32 -13.89
C HIS A 350 9.41 -16.30 -13.18
N ILE A 351 10.41 -15.81 -13.90
CA ILE A 351 11.29 -14.73 -13.45
C ILE A 351 11.30 -13.67 -14.54
N TRP A 352 11.07 -12.41 -14.16
CA TRP A 352 11.24 -11.27 -15.05
C TRP A 352 12.42 -10.45 -14.57
N GLN A 353 13.33 -10.14 -15.48
CA GLN A 353 14.25 -9.03 -15.28
C GLN A 353 13.45 -7.73 -15.28
N VAL A 354 13.74 -6.87 -14.30
CA VAL A 354 13.04 -5.62 -14.04
C VAL A 354 13.97 -4.46 -14.37
N ASP A 355 13.49 -3.55 -15.21
CA ASP A 355 14.19 -2.30 -15.52
C ASP A 355 13.21 -1.13 -15.46
N ARG A 356 13.28 -0.37 -14.36
CA ARG A 356 12.32 0.67 -14.01
C ARG A 356 12.84 2.05 -14.40
N GLU A 357 11.97 2.87 -15.00
CA GLU A 357 12.31 4.24 -15.46
C GLU A 357 12.91 5.09 -14.31
N GLY A 358 14.13 5.59 -14.52
CA GLY A 358 14.88 6.46 -13.60
C GLY A 358 15.44 5.77 -12.36
N GLU A 359 15.35 4.44 -12.24
CA GLU A 359 15.94 3.72 -11.11
C GLU A 359 17.46 3.59 -11.21
N ASP A 360 17.96 3.44 -12.43
CA ASP A 360 19.37 3.46 -12.79
C ASP A 360 20.03 4.80 -12.42
N ASP A 361 19.45 5.92 -12.85
CA ASP A 361 19.97 7.28 -12.57
C ASP A 361 20.14 7.51 -11.07
N ARG A 362 19.12 7.15 -10.26
CA ARG A 362 19.18 7.36 -8.81
C ARG A 362 20.19 6.42 -8.15
N PHE A 363 20.33 5.20 -8.66
CA PHE A 363 21.21 4.17 -8.11
C PHE A 363 22.69 4.44 -8.46
N GLU A 364 22.97 5.13 -9.57
CA GLU A 364 24.31 5.54 -9.99
C GLU A 364 24.99 6.47 -8.98
N ASN A 365 24.21 7.22 -8.18
CA ASN A 365 24.73 8.03 -7.06
C ASN A 365 25.52 7.20 -6.03
N HIS A 366 25.30 5.89 -6.01
CA HIS A 366 25.98 4.95 -5.11
C HIS A 366 27.06 4.14 -5.82
N SER A 367 27.42 4.46 -7.07
CA SER A 367 28.41 3.71 -7.87
C SER A 367 29.76 3.49 -7.15
N ASN A 368 30.16 4.41 -6.27
CA ASN A 368 31.39 4.31 -5.46
C ASN A 368 31.25 3.38 -4.25
N ILE A 369 30.03 3.00 -3.87
CA ILE A 369 29.76 2.08 -2.78
C ILE A 369 30.03 0.65 -3.26
N GLU A 370 31.01 0.02 -2.61
CA GLU A 370 31.31 -1.42 -2.73
C GLU A 370 30.40 -2.24 -1.78
N ASN A 371 30.66 -3.54 -1.62
CA ASN A 371 29.78 -4.45 -0.86
C ASN A 371 28.33 -4.39 -1.35
N ARG A 372 28.10 -4.94 -2.55
CA ARG A 372 26.77 -5.05 -3.15
C ARG A 372 26.29 -6.49 -3.02
N ARG A 373 25.03 -6.65 -2.63
CA ARG A 373 24.40 -7.98 -2.51
C ARG A 373 23.08 -8.01 -3.24
N LEU A 374 22.76 -9.16 -3.81
CA LEU A 374 21.43 -9.45 -4.31
C LEU A 374 20.61 -10.05 -3.17
N LEU A 375 19.56 -9.36 -2.72
CA LEU A 375 18.79 -9.72 -1.53
C LEU A 375 17.28 -9.76 -1.79
N TRP A 376 16.60 -10.62 -1.02
CA TRP A 376 15.16 -10.87 -1.14
C TRP A 376 14.34 -9.78 -0.46
N HIS A 377 13.29 -9.32 -1.13
CA HIS A 377 12.20 -8.55 -0.54
C HIS A 377 10.87 -9.24 -0.85
N GLY A 378 10.18 -9.71 0.19
CA GLY A 378 8.87 -10.32 0.06
C GLY A 378 7.78 -9.30 0.35
N THR A 379 6.66 -9.40 -0.36
CA THR A 379 5.60 -8.40 -0.26
C THR A 379 4.23 -8.96 -0.61
N ASN A 380 3.18 -8.21 -0.33
CA ASN A 380 1.82 -8.57 -0.73
C ASN A 380 1.63 -8.41 -2.25
N ILE A 381 1.01 -9.37 -2.92
CA ILE A 381 0.68 -9.30 -4.36
C ILE A 381 -0.05 -8.00 -4.73
N ALA A 382 -0.88 -7.45 -3.83
CA ALA A 382 -1.60 -6.19 -4.02
C ALA A 382 -0.70 -4.94 -4.11
N VAL A 383 0.58 -5.02 -3.73
CA VAL A 383 1.48 -3.86 -3.80
C VAL A 383 2.47 -3.95 -4.97
N VAL A 384 2.46 -5.05 -5.72
CA VAL A 384 3.42 -5.29 -6.82
C VAL A 384 3.34 -4.21 -7.89
N ALA A 385 2.13 -3.84 -8.32
CA ALA A 385 1.94 -2.77 -9.31
C ALA A 385 2.50 -1.42 -8.83
N ALA A 386 2.27 -1.07 -7.56
CA ALA A 386 2.83 0.12 -6.94
C ALA A 386 4.37 0.08 -6.90
N ILE A 387 4.95 -1.04 -6.48
CA ILE A 387 6.42 -1.21 -6.42
C ILE A 387 7.04 -1.13 -7.82
N LEU A 388 6.45 -1.76 -8.83
CA LEU A 388 6.95 -1.68 -10.21
C LEU A 388 6.87 -0.25 -10.76
N LYS A 389 5.86 0.54 -10.34
CA LYS A 389 5.75 1.95 -10.72
C LYS A 389 6.75 2.87 -10.02
N THR A 390 6.80 2.82 -8.69
CA THR A 390 7.51 3.83 -7.88
C THR A 390 8.85 3.34 -7.34
N GLY A 391 9.14 2.05 -7.45
CA GLY A 391 10.20 1.39 -6.69
C GLY A 391 9.81 1.13 -5.23
N LEU A 392 10.72 0.49 -4.50
CA LEU A 392 10.61 0.32 -3.05
C LEU A 392 10.73 1.69 -2.34
N ARG A 393 9.83 1.95 -1.39
CA ARG A 393 9.70 3.24 -0.70
C ARG A 393 9.90 3.11 0.81
N ILE A 394 10.50 4.13 1.42
CA ILE A 394 10.51 4.31 2.88
C ILE A 394 9.29 5.13 3.25
N MET A 395 8.20 4.43 3.57
CA MET A 395 6.96 5.10 3.94
C MET A 395 7.10 5.74 5.35
N PRO A 396 6.56 6.93 5.61
CA PRO A 396 6.72 7.64 6.88
C PRO A 396 6.29 6.85 8.13
N HIS A 397 5.38 5.89 7.93
CA HIS A 397 4.85 5.00 8.95
C HIS A 397 5.41 3.59 8.89
N SER A 398 6.31 3.31 7.95
CA SER A 398 7.01 2.02 7.94
C SER A 398 7.93 1.95 9.15
N GLY A 399 8.03 0.76 9.70
CA GLY A 399 8.76 0.51 10.91
C GLY A 399 8.97 -0.99 11.07
N GLY A 400 9.86 -1.34 11.96
CA GLY A 400 10.17 -2.73 12.24
C GLY A 400 11.19 -2.80 13.34
N ARG A 401 11.77 -3.98 13.49
CA ARG A 401 12.75 -4.30 14.53
C ARG A 401 14.05 -3.49 14.40
N VAL A 402 14.27 -2.86 13.24
CA VAL A 402 15.47 -2.09 12.89
C VAL A 402 15.06 -0.69 12.39
N GLY A 403 13.89 -0.20 12.80
CA GLY A 403 13.39 1.14 12.51
C GLY A 403 12.79 1.32 11.10
N SER A 404 12.81 2.55 10.58
CA SER A 404 12.13 2.96 9.35
C SER A 404 13.09 2.96 8.16
N GLY A 405 13.14 1.85 7.43
CA GLY A 405 13.98 1.68 6.24
C GLY A 405 13.39 0.65 5.28
N ILE A 406 14.14 0.30 4.22
CA ILE A 406 13.79 -0.79 3.31
C ILE A 406 14.49 -2.05 3.81
N TYR A 407 13.69 -3.09 4.06
CA TYR A 407 14.15 -4.36 4.62
C TYR A 407 14.38 -5.39 3.53
N PHE A 408 15.51 -6.08 3.62
CA PHE A 408 15.86 -7.22 2.79
C PHE A 408 16.35 -8.39 3.64
N ALA A 409 16.28 -9.59 3.08
CA ALA A 409 16.82 -10.79 3.70
C ALA A 409 17.75 -11.53 2.74
N SER A 410 18.80 -12.12 3.28
CA SER A 410 19.65 -13.06 2.56
C SER A 410 19.01 -14.45 2.45
N GLU A 411 18.06 -14.78 3.32
CA GLU A 411 17.33 -16.04 3.28
C GLU A 411 15.94 -15.85 2.66
N ASN A 412 15.64 -16.55 1.57
CA ASN A 412 14.34 -16.44 0.89
C ASN A 412 13.18 -16.73 1.84
N SER A 413 13.30 -17.76 2.70
CA SER A 413 12.26 -18.12 3.67
C SER A 413 11.85 -17.00 4.64
N LYS A 414 12.79 -16.10 4.99
CA LYS A 414 12.50 -14.93 5.83
C LYS A 414 11.60 -13.95 5.09
N SER A 415 11.97 -13.59 3.86
CA SER A 415 11.17 -12.69 3.02
C SER A 415 9.84 -13.33 2.62
N ALA A 416 9.81 -14.65 2.40
CA ALA A 416 8.62 -15.41 2.09
C ALA A 416 7.53 -15.28 3.18
N GLY A 417 7.92 -15.10 4.44
CA GLY A 417 6.98 -14.84 5.55
C GLY A 417 6.21 -13.52 5.46
N TYR A 418 6.62 -12.59 4.59
CA TYR A 418 5.94 -11.31 4.35
C TYR A 418 5.10 -11.32 3.07
N VAL A 419 5.06 -12.45 2.38
CA VAL A 419 4.38 -12.56 1.09
C VAL A 419 2.88 -12.77 1.29
N GLY A 420 2.09 -11.92 0.64
CA GLY A 420 0.65 -12.12 0.48
C GLY A 420 0.38 -12.71 -0.90
N CYS A 421 -0.17 -13.92 -0.96
CA CYS A 421 -0.43 -14.62 -2.21
C CYS A 421 -1.84 -14.37 -2.73
N ALA A 422 -2.01 -14.43 -4.05
CA ALA A 422 -3.32 -14.52 -4.69
C ALA A 422 -3.98 -15.89 -4.41
N ARG A 423 -5.28 -16.01 -4.67
CA ARG A 423 -6.07 -17.21 -4.34
C ARG A 423 -5.63 -18.50 -5.02
N ASN A 424 -4.96 -18.40 -6.16
CA ASN A 424 -4.33 -19.52 -6.87
C ASN A 424 -2.93 -19.86 -6.30
N SER A 425 -2.62 -19.39 -5.09
CA SER A 425 -1.33 -19.52 -4.42
C SER A 425 -0.16 -18.91 -5.19
N ILE A 426 -0.42 -18.04 -6.17
CA ILE A 426 0.63 -17.30 -6.88
C ILE A 426 1.03 -16.10 -6.04
N CYS A 427 2.33 -15.91 -5.88
CA CYS A 427 2.91 -14.82 -5.14
C CYS A 427 4.15 -14.28 -5.84
N ILE A 428 4.54 -13.04 -5.50
CA ILE A 428 5.69 -12.37 -6.11
C ILE A 428 6.66 -11.93 -5.04
N MET A 429 7.94 -12.17 -5.30
CA MET A 429 9.06 -11.71 -4.49
C MET A 429 10.04 -10.96 -5.38
N PHE A 430 10.72 -9.96 -4.83
CA PHE A 430 11.73 -9.20 -5.56
C PHE A 430 13.14 -9.59 -5.13
N LEU A 431 14.04 -9.64 -6.10
CA LEU A 431 15.49 -9.62 -5.87
C LEU A 431 16.02 -8.23 -6.20
N ASN A 432 16.80 -7.69 -5.26
CA ASN A 432 17.24 -6.31 -5.30
C ASN A 432 18.75 -6.28 -5.18
N GLU A 433 19.40 -5.53 -6.06
CA GLU A 433 20.78 -5.15 -5.84
C GLU A 433 20.80 -4.04 -4.78
N VAL A 434 21.43 -4.33 -3.65
CA VAL A 434 21.52 -3.41 -2.52
C VAL A 434 22.97 -2.99 -2.33
N ALA A 435 23.23 -1.70 -2.42
CA ALA A 435 24.52 -1.09 -2.12
C ALA A 435 24.66 -0.92 -0.59
N LEU A 436 25.15 -1.97 0.08
CA LEU A 436 25.24 -2.02 1.54
C LEU A 436 26.40 -1.20 2.09
N GLY A 437 27.51 -1.10 1.36
CA GLY A 437 28.68 -0.35 1.79
C GLY A 437 29.20 -0.83 3.15
N LYS A 438 29.47 0.12 4.04
CA LYS A 438 29.91 -0.16 5.41
C LYS A 438 28.71 -0.47 6.30
N GLU A 439 28.72 -1.68 6.86
CA GLU A 439 27.61 -2.24 7.63
C GLU A 439 27.70 -1.89 9.13
N TYR A 440 26.63 -1.34 9.69
CA TYR A 440 26.46 -1.23 11.15
C TYR A 440 25.75 -2.47 11.69
N ILE A 441 26.47 -3.29 12.46
CA ILE A 441 25.96 -4.59 12.91
C ILE A 441 25.23 -4.45 14.25
N ILE A 442 24.01 -5.00 14.32
CA ILE A 442 23.25 -5.13 15.56
C ILE A 442 22.82 -6.59 15.80
N ASN A 443 22.58 -6.93 17.07
CA ASN A 443 22.09 -8.25 17.50
C ASN A 443 20.88 -8.17 18.44
N LYS A 444 20.35 -6.96 18.64
CA LYS A 444 19.13 -6.66 19.39
C LYS A 444 18.33 -5.62 18.61
N ASP A 445 17.02 -5.67 18.77
CA ASP A 445 16.08 -4.74 18.17
C ASP A 445 16.42 -3.28 18.51
N ASP A 446 16.39 -2.43 17.49
CA ASP A 446 16.43 -0.97 17.61
C ASP A 446 15.41 -0.37 16.64
N CYS A 447 14.16 -0.28 17.13
CA CYS A 447 13.05 0.26 16.35
C CYS A 447 13.13 1.78 16.17
N SER A 448 14.11 2.46 16.75
CA SER A 448 14.22 3.93 16.72
C SER A 448 15.01 4.45 15.51
N LEU A 449 15.72 3.56 14.81
CA LEU A 449 16.57 3.92 13.68
C LEU A 449 15.75 4.51 12.53
N LYS A 450 16.21 5.65 12.01
CA LYS A 450 15.66 6.28 10.80
C LYS A 450 16.71 6.57 9.73
N VAL A 451 17.98 6.40 10.11
CA VAL A 451 19.16 6.59 9.28
C VAL A 451 20.21 5.58 9.75
N ALA A 452 21.15 5.23 8.87
CA ALA A 452 22.33 4.50 9.29
C ALA A 452 23.16 5.38 10.25
N PRO A 453 23.76 4.80 11.31
CA PRO A 453 24.65 5.54 12.19
C PRO A 453 25.82 6.20 11.46
N GLU A 454 26.40 7.24 12.06
CA GLU A 454 27.45 8.04 11.42
C GLU A 454 28.63 7.16 10.95
N GLY A 455 29.02 7.33 9.69
CA GLY A 455 30.09 6.56 9.06
C GLY A 455 29.72 5.15 8.64
N PHE A 456 28.44 4.81 8.59
CA PHE A 456 27.89 3.57 8.03
C PHE A 456 26.85 3.87 6.95
N ASP A 457 26.68 2.94 6.01
CA ASP A 457 25.79 3.08 4.86
C ASP A 457 24.49 2.30 5.04
N CYS A 458 24.51 1.24 5.85
CA CYS A 458 23.34 0.42 6.17
C CYS A 458 23.43 -0.14 7.60
N VAL A 459 22.32 -0.73 8.06
CA VAL A 459 22.27 -1.50 9.31
C VAL A 459 22.00 -2.96 8.96
N VAL A 460 22.75 -3.87 9.58
CA VAL A 460 22.56 -5.31 9.42
C VAL A 460 22.28 -5.93 10.78
N ALA A 461 21.04 -6.35 10.97
CA ALA A 461 20.64 -7.14 12.13
C ALA A 461 21.03 -8.59 11.88
N ARG A 462 22.10 -9.05 12.53
CA ARG A 462 22.68 -10.38 12.26
C ARG A 462 21.86 -11.47 12.93
N GLY A 463 21.40 -12.42 12.13
CA GLY A 463 20.73 -13.63 12.59
C GLY A 463 21.70 -14.65 13.18
N TYR A 464 21.18 -15.62 13.95
CA TYR A 464 21.98 -16.80 14.29
C TYR A 464 22.17 -17.75 13.10
N THR A 465 21.45 -17.57 11.99
CA THR A 465 21.75 -18.19 10.69
C THR A 465 22.10 -17.18 9.60
N GLU A 466 22.94 -17.59 8.66
CA GLU A 466 23.27 -16.88 7.43
C GLU A 466 23.59 -17.92 6.34
N PRO A 467 23.21 -17.72 5.07
CA PRO A 467 23.71 -18.52 3.96
C PRO A 467 25.24 -18.60 3.98
N ASP A 468 25.82 -19.77 3.68
CA ASP A 468 27.27 -19.96 3.72
C ASP A 468 28.01 -18.99 2.76
N PRO A 469 28.74 -17.97 3.28
CA PRO A 469 29.35 -16.96 2.43
C PRO A 469 30.46 -17.50 1.51
N SER A 470 31.02 -18.67 1.85
CA SER A 470 32.04 -19.33 1.02
C SER A 470 31.48 -19.89 -0.29
N GLN A 471 30.14 -20.01 -0.37
CA GLN A 471 29.45 -20.46 -1.57
C GLN A 471 28.85 -19.29 -2.36
N ASP A 472 28.98 -18.05 -1.90
CA ASP A 472 28.46 -16.88 -2.61
C ASP A 472 29.03 -16.83 -4.03
N LYS A 473 28.18 -16.51 -5.00
CA LYS A 473 28.57 -16.34 -6.39
C LYS A 473 28.60 -14.86 -6.73
N GLU A 474 29.63 -14.44 -7.45
CA GLU A 474 29.73 -13.08 -7.98
C GLU A 474 28.96 -12.98 -9.30
N LEU A 475 28.06 -12.01 -9.38
CA LEU A 475 27.45 -11.54 -10.62
C LEU A 475 28.00 -10.16 -10.95
N VAL A 476 28.15 -9.86 -12.25
CA VAL A 476 28.50 -8.52 -12.72
C VAL A 476 27.23 -7.87 -13.26
N LEU A 477 26.70 -6.88 -12.54
CA LEU A 477 25.54 -6.10 -12.93
C LEU A 477 26.00 -4.66 -13.14
N ASP A 478 25.80 -4.11 -14.34
CA ASP A 478 26.24 -2.75 -14.74
C ASP A 478 27.71 -2.45 -14.40
N GLY A 479 28.58 -3.44 -14.63
CA GLY A 479 30.02 -3.33 -14.36
C GLY A 479 30.40 -3.37 -12.86
N LYS A 480 29.45 -3.65 -11.97
CA LYS A 480 29.67 -3.79 -10.52
C LYS A 480 29.55 -5.24 -10.09
N LYS A 481 30.42 -5.65 -9.17
CA LYS A 481 30.41 -6.97 -8.55
C LYS A 481 29.31 -7.03 -7.49
N VAL A 482 28.39 -7.97 -7.66
CA VAL A 482 27.24 -8.19 -6.76
C VAL A 482 27.31 -9.63 -6.25
N MET A 483 27.34 -9.77 -4.93
CA MET A 483 27.38 -11.09 -4.30
C MET A 483 25.96 -11.67 -4.19
N VAL A 484 25.78 -12.89 -4.68
CA VAL A 484 24.53 -13.64 -4.59
C VAL A 484 24.75 -14.84 -3.69
N PRO A 485 24.01 -14.97 -2.57
CA PRO A 485 24.11 -16.16 -1.75
C PRO A 485 23.68 -17.42 -2.49
N GLN A 486 24.44 -18.50 -2.34
CA GLN A 486 24.13 -19.81 -2.96
C GLN A 486 24.29 -20.99 -1.99
N GLY A 487 24.72 -20.72 -0.77
CA GLY A 487 24.88 -21.72 0.28
C GLY A 487 23.62 -21.93 1.09
N LYS A 488 23.50 -23.10 1.71
CA LYS A 488 22.47 -23.33 2.74
C LYS A 488 22.76 -22.48 3.98
N PRO A 489 21.73 -22.00 4.70
CA PRO A 489 21.92 -21.31 5.97
C PRO A 489 22.70 -22.19 6.96
N LYS A 490 23.76 -21.62 7.56
CA LYS A 490 24.54 -22.25 8.63
C LYS A 490 24.46 -21.42 9.90
N LYS A 491 24.64 -22.06 11.04
CA LYS A 491 24.69 -21.36 12.33
C LYS A 491 25.93 -20.48 12.42
N MET A 492 25.73 -19.23 12.80
CA MET A 492 26.79 -18.24 12.98
C MET A 492 27.18 -18.18 14.45
N LYS A 493 28.33 -18.80 14.80
CA LYS A 493 28.80 -18.92 16.20
C LYS A 493 28.87 -17.57 16.92
N GLU A 494 29.27 -16.52 16.20
CA GLU A 494 29.38 -15.15 16.70
C GLU A 494 28.03 -14.55 17.12
N TYR A 495 26.93 -14.97 16.49
CA TYR A 495 25.59 -14.39 16.67
C TYR A 495 24.59 -15.36 17.35
N ASN A 496 25.07 -16.39 18.05
CA ASN A 496 24.23 -17.33 18.78
C ASN A 496 23.30 -16.68 19.81
N ASN A 497 23.68 -15.52 20.36
CA ASN A 497 22.89 -14.75 21.33
C ASN A 497 22.04 -13.64 20.69
N SER A 498 21.94 -13.60 19.36
CA SER A 498 21.15 -12.60 18.66
C SER A 498 19.65 -12.78 18.92
N ARG A 499 18.92 -11.67 18.98
CA ARG A 499 17.45 -11.68 18.98
C ARG A 499 16.86 -11.95 17.59
N PHE A 500 17.70 -12.01 16.56
CA PHE A 500 17.29 -12.28 15.19
C PHE A 500 17.59 -13.73 14.84
N SER A 501 16.60 -14.41 14.27
CA SER A 501 16.78 -15.77 13.77
C SER A 501 17.59 -15.80 12.49
N GLN A 502 17.16 -14.97 11.53
CA GLN A 502 17.76 -14.81 10.21
C GLN A 502 18.15 -13.33 10.08
N SER A 503 19.17 -13.04 9.27
CA SER A 503 19.67 -11.67 9.11
C SER A 503 18.66 -10.78 8.39
N GLU A 504 18.56 -9.51 8.83
CA GLU A 504 17.81 -8.46 8.17
C GLU A 504 18.78 -7.34 7.75
N TYR A 505 18.77 -6.99 6.47
CA TYR A 505 19.61 -5.94 5.88
C TYR A 505 18.73 -4.73 5.61
N VAL A 506 19.08 -3.58 6.19
CA VAL A 506 18.24 -2.39 6.17
C VAL A 506 19.00 -1.18 5.65
N ILE A 507 18.47 -0.58 4.60
CA ILE A 507 18.93 0.70 4.05
C ILE A 507 17.94 1.81 4.40
N TYR A 508 18.45 3.03 4.54
CA TYR A 508 17.66 4.21 4.92
C TYR A 508 17.60 5.26 3.80
N LYS A 509 18.01 4.90 2.59
CA LYS A 509 17.87 5.70 1.37
C LYS A 509 17.34 4.81 0.27
N GLU A 510 16.24 5.21 -0.36
CA GLU A 510 15.61 4.44 -1.45
C GLU A 510 16.56 4.24 -2.64
N SER A 511 17.45 5.21 -2.89
CA SER A 511 18.44 5.14 -3.96
C SER A 511 19.53 4.09 -3.75
N GLN A 512 19.66 3.48 -2.56
CA GLN A 512 20.63 2.39 -2.30
C GLN A 512 20.15 1.01 -2.76
N ALA A 513 18.94 0.91 -3.32
CA ALA A 513 18.42 -0.33 -3.89
C ALA A 513 17.95 -0.13 -5.33
N ARG A 514 18.20 -1.16 -6.15
CA ARG A 514 17.64 -1.31 -7.49
C ARG A 514 17.00 -2.68 -7.61
N ILE A 515 15.76 -2.72 -8.08
CA ILE A 515 15.07 -3.97 -8.36
C ILE A 515 15.72 -4.58 -9.60
N ARG A 516 16.16 -5.83 -9.51
CA ARG A 516 16.76 -6.55 -10.65
C ARG A 516 15.83 -7.59 -11.20
N ASP A 517 15.14 -8.32 -10.32
CA ASP A 517 14.23 -9.38 -10.73
C ASP A 517 12.93 -9.39 -9.92
N SER A 518 11.86 -9.76 -10.61
CA SER A 518 10.57 -10.15 -10.04
C SER A 518 10.42 -11.66 -10.22
N VAL A 519 10.21 -12.39 -9.13
CA VAL A 519 10.15 -13.85 -9.10
C VAL A 519 8.73 -14.25 -8.73
N SER A 520 7.99 -14.83 -9.69
CA SER A 520 6.71 -15.45 -9.41
C SER A 520 6.91 -16.86 -8.88
N VAL A 521 6.26 -17.14 -7.76
CA VAL A 521 6.35 -18.41 -7.04
C VAL A 521 4.96 -18.94 -6.71
N SER A 522 4.86 -20.25 -6.47
CA SER A 522 3.66 -20.90 -5.93
C SER A 522 3.99 -21.79 -4.72
N ASP A 523 2.94 -22.30 -4.07
CA ASP A 523 3.02 -23.27 -2.97
C ASP A 523 3.75 -22.74 -1.71
N LEU A 524 3.56 -21.44 -1.45
CA LEU A 524 4.14 -20.72 -0.33
C LEU A 524 3.18 -20.59 0.87
N CYS A 525 1.86 -20.65 0.60
CA CYS A 525 0.77 -20.57 1.58
C CYS A 525 0.03 -21.90 1.77
#